data_AF-A0A094FWP5-F1
#
_entry.id   AF-A0A094FWP5-F1
#
_cell.length_a   1.000
_cell.length_b   1.000
_cell.length_c   1.000
_cell.angle_alpha   90.00
_cell.angle_beta   90.00
_cell.angle_gamma   90.00
#
_symmetry.space_group_name_H-M   'P 1'
#
loop_
_entity.id
_entity.type
_entity.pdbx_description
1 polymer ?
#
loop_
_entity_poly.entity_id
_entity_poly.type
_entity_poly.pdbx_seq_one_letter_code
_entity_poly.pdbx_strand_id
1 'polypeptide(L)'
;ATRTLLLHELRASTGDSTPPRQIASSALAGGVSGGIGGLLRSRRNVIPGALIFGTLGGLGQAVYNYADARESEKVGNEGGEGEGKGWLNSKWSPVKALSDEEYGRILEERLLRVNAEIAILDESIAAVAKDAMKTKDETATGGKK
;
A
#
# COMPACT_ATOMS: atom_id res chain seq x y z
N ALA A 1 2.78 16.75 -14.39
CA ALA A 1 1.48 17.32 -14.81
C ALA A 1 0.47 16.27 -15.33
N THR A 2 0.89 15.12 -15.86
CA THR A 2 -0.01 14.12 -16.47
C THR A 2 -0.87 13.32 -15.48
N ARG A 3 -0.34 13.01 -14.27
CA ARG A 3 -1.08 12.25 -13.25
C ARG A 3 -2.34 12.96 -12.77
N THR A 4 -2.27 14.26 -12.50
CA THR A 4 -3.38 15.04 -11.95
C THR A 4 -4.50 15.20 -12.98
N LEU A 5 -4.16 15.39 -14.26
CA LEU A 5 -5.14 15.40 -15.36
C LEU A 5 -5.83 14.05 -15.53
N LEU A 6 -5.08 12.95 -15.47
CA LEU A 6 -5.67 11.61 -15.50
C LEU A 6 -6.61 11.34 -14.33
N LEU A 7 -6.22 11.74 -13.11
CA LEU A 7 -7.07 11.58 -11.92
C LEU A 7 -8.32 12.45 -11.98
N HIS A 8 -8.21 13.67 -12.52
CA HIS A 8 -9.34 14.56 -12.71
C HIS A 8 -10.32 14.01 -13.75
N GLU A 9 -9.83 13.50 -14.88
CA GLU A 9 -10.66 12.93 -15.93
C GLU A 9 -11.35 11.63 -15.48
N LEU A 10 -10.63 10.77 -14.75
CA LEU A 10 -11.20 9.57 -14.14
C LEU A 10 -12.26 9.93 -13.10
N ARG A 11 -12.03 10.97 -12.29
CA ARG A 11 -13.01 11.46 -11.31
C ARG A 11 -14.24 12.05 -12.00
N ALA A 12 -14.05 12.86 -13.04
CA ALA A 12 -15.12 13.43 -13.85
C ALA A 12 -15.94 12.34 -14.56
N SER A 13 -15.28 11.32 -15.11
CA SER A 13 -15.91 10.18 -15.79
C SER A 13 -16.67 9.25 -14.83
N THR A 14 -16.29 9.19 -13.56
CA THR A 14 -16.96 8.33 -12.57
C THR A 14 -18.26 8.97 -12.07
N GLY A 15 -18.47 10.27 -12.35
CA GLY A 15 -19.66 11.02 -11.99
C GLY A 15 -19.77 11.20 -10.47
N ASP A 16 -19.91 12.44 -10.01
CA ASP A 16 -20.12 12.74 -8.60
C ASP A 16 -21.37 12.02 -8.09
N SER A 17 -21.18 10.84 -7.54
CA SER A 17 -22.23 10.05 -6.96
C SER A 17 -22.64 10.74 -5.68
N THR A 18 -23.79 11.40 -5.67
CA THR A 18 -24.33 12.07 -4.48
C THR A 18 -24.26 11.12 -3.27
N PRO A 19 -23.86 11.59 -2.06
CA PRO A 19 -23.77 10.74 -0.85
C PRO A 19 -24.93 9.76 -0.62
N PRO A 20 -26.22 10.12 -0.80
CA PRO A 20 -27.33 9.17 -0.66
C PRO A 20 -27.30 8.01 -1.68
N ARG A 21 -26.79 8.24 -2.90
CA ARG A 21 -26.66 7.22 -3.94
C ARG A 21 -25.59 6.19 -3.59
N GLN A 22 -24.47 6.64 -3.00
CA GLN A 22 -23.40 5.75 -2.55
C GLN A 22 -23.88 4.82 -1.42
N ILE A 23 -24.61 5.39 -0.46
CA ILE A 23 -25.24 4.63 0.65
C ILE A 23 -26.21 3.59 0.09
N ALA A 24 -27.08 3.97 -0.84
CA ALA A 24 -28.04 3.07 -1.46
C ALA A 24 -27.34 1.94 -2.25
N SER A 25 -26.31 2.26 -3.05
CA SER A 25 -25.58 1.24 -3.81
C SER A 25 -24.87 0.23 -2.92
N SER A 26 -24.27 0.66 -1.80
CA SER A 26 -23.60 -0.25 -0.89
C SER A 26 -24.58 -1.04 -0.02
N ALA A 27 -25.75 -0.47 0.29
CA ALA A 27 -26.82 -1.23 0.92
C ALA A 27 -27.35 -2.34 -0.01
N LEU A 28 -27.52 -2.04 -1.30
CA LEU A 28 -27.92 -3.04 -2.28
C LEU A 28 -26.84 -4.10 -2.50
N ALA A 29 -25.58 -3.70 -2.68
CA ALA A 29 -24.47 -4.63 -2.85
C ALA A 29 -24.26 -5.52 -1.62
N GLY A 30 -24.35 -4.95 -0.42
CA GLY A 30 -24.36 -5.68 0.85
C GLY A 30 -25.54 -6.62 0.96
N GLY A 31 -26.73 -6.20 0.52
CA GLY A 31 -27.92 -7.04 0.51
C GLY A 31 -27.79 -8.25 -0.41
N VAL A 32 -27.26 -8.05 -1.62
CA VAL A 32 -27.03 -9.15 -2.58
C VAL A 32 -25.96 -10.11 -2.05
N SER A 33 -24.83 -9.60 -1.58
CA SER A 33 -23.75 -10.44 -1.04
C SER A 33 -24.17 -11.20 0.22
N GLY A 34 -24.90 -10.55 1.13
CA GLY A 34 -25.47 -11.17 2.31
C GLY A 34 -26.56 -12.18 2.02
N GLY A 35 -27.37 -11.95 0.98
CA GLY A 35 -28.36 -12.92 0.50
C GLY A 35 -27.71 -14.20 -0.02
N ILE A 36 -26.65 -14.06 -0.82
CA ILE A 36 -25.85 -15.19 -1.31
C ILE A 36 -25.13 -15.89 -0.15
N GLY A 37 -24.49 -15.14 0.76
CA GLY A 37 -23.84 -15.71 1.95
C GLY A 37 -24.82 -16.43 2.87
N GLY A 38 -26.04 -15.90 3.02
CA GLY A 38 -27.13 -16.54 3.75
C GLY A 38 -27.58 -17.84 3.07
N LEU A 39 -27.68 -17.85 1.74
CA LEU A 39 -28.02 -19.05 0.95
C LEU A 39 -27.04 -20.20 1.17
N LEU A 40 -25.73 -19.90 1.24
CA LEU A 40 -24.69 -20.90 1.50
C LEU A 40 -24.88 -21.64 2.83
N ARG A 41 -25.53 -21.00 3.82
CA ARG A 41 -25.86 -21.64 5.10
C ARG A 41 -27.24 -22.28 5.12
N SER A 42 -28.26 -21.62 4.58
CA SER A 42 -29.61 -22.17 4.37
C SER A 42 -30.48 -21.20 3.57
N ARG A 43 -31.43 -21.74 2.78
CA ARG A 43 -32.44 -20.93 2.05
C ARG A 43 -33.26 -20.02 2.97
N ARG A 44 -33.45 -20.41 4.25
CA ARG A 44 -34.16 -19.59 5.25
C ARG A 44 -33.34 -18.36 5.71
N ASN A 45 -32.03 -18.37 5.46
CA ASN A 45 -31.10 -17.32 5.89
C ASN A 45 -30.83 -16.26 4.82
N VAL A 46 -31.45 -16.36 3.63
CA VAL A 46 -31.27 -15.39 2.54
C VAL A 46 -31.78 -13.99 2.93
N ILE A 47 -33.03 -13.89 3.41
CA ILE A 47 -33.62 -12.59 3.80
C ILE A 47 -32.90 -12.00 5.03
N PRO A 48 -32.66 -12.76 6.12
CA PRO A 48 -31.86 -12.27 7.24
C PRO A 48 -30.45 -11.82 6.82
N GLY A 49 -29.79 -12.59 5.96
CA GLY A 49 -28.45 -12.27 5.45
C GLY A 49 -28.44 -10.97 4.62
N ALA A 50 -29.39 -10.81 3.72
CA ALA A 50 -29.52 -9.60 2.91
C ALA A 50 -29.79 -8.35 3.77
N LEU A 51 -30.62 -8.46 4.80
CA LEU A 51 -30.90 -7.32 5.69
C LEU A 51 -29.68 -6.92 6.52
N ILE A 52 -28.99 -7.88 7.14
CA ILE A 52 -27.82 -7.59 7.99
C ILE A 52 -26.68 -6.99 7.17
N PHE A 53 -26.30 -7.62 6.06
CA PHE A 53 -25.20 -7.11 5.25
C PHE A 53 -25.58 -5.88 4.44
N GLY A 54 -26.85 -5.72 4.04
CA GLY A 54 -27.32 -4.49 3.40
C GLY A 54 -27.30 -3.29 4.35
N THR A 55 -27.80 -3.46 5.58
CA THR A 55 -27.70 -2.41 6.60
C THR A 55 -26.25 -2.09 6.95
N LEU A 56 -25.39 -3.11 7.09
CA LEU A 56 -23.96 -2.92 7.36
C LEU A 56 -23.24 -2.19 6.22
N GLY A 57 -23.54 -2.52 4.96
CA GLY A 57 -22.98 -1.85 3.78
C GLY A 57 -23.42 -0.38 3.67
N GLY A 58 -24.71 -0.11 3.87
CA GLY A 58 -25.24 1.27 3.86
C GLY A 58 -24.71 2.11 5.03
N LEU A 59 -24.67 1.55 6.24
CA LEU A 59 -24.15 2.22 7.42
C LEU A 59 -22.65 2.49 7.29
N GLY A 60 -21.88 1.53 6.78
CA GLY A 60 -20.45 1.69 6.52
C GLY A 60 -20.17 2.86 5.56
N GLN A 61 -20.91 2.96 4.45
CA GLN A 61 -20.81 4.11 3.55
C GLN A 61 -21.23 5.42 4.20
N ALA A 62 -22.28 5.42 5.04
CA ALA A 62 -22.71 6.63 5.73
C ALA A 62 -21.63 7.15 6.70
N VAL A 63 -20.99 6.25 7.45
CA VAL A 63 -19.86 6.59 8.34
C VAL A 63 -18.67 7.10 7.54
N TYR A 64 -18.36 6.47 6.40
CA TYR A 64 -17.27 6.91 5.52
C TYR A 64 -17.52 8.32 4.98
N ASN A 65 -18.70 8.57 4.41
CA ASN A 65 -19.08 9.87 3.86
C ASN A 65 -19.05 10.97 4.93
N TYR A 66 -19.42 10.65 6.17
CA TYR A 66 -19.36 11.59 7.28
C TYR A 66 -17.91 11.91 7.72
N ALA A 67 -17.05 10.90 7.76
CA ALA A 67 -15.63 11.09 8.07
C ALA A 67 -14.91 11.88 6.97
N ASP A 68 -15.17 11.57 5.71
CA ASP A 68 -14.59 12.25 4.54
C ASP A 68 -15.01 13.72 4.45
N ALA A 69 -16.28 14.04 4.77
CA ALA A 69 -16.77 15.42 4.85
C ALA A 69 -16.05 16.22 5.94
N ARG A 70 -15.75 15.60 7.09
CA ARG A 70 -15.01 16.25 8.19
C ARG A 70 -13.53 16.43 7.89
N GLU A 71 -12.91 15.49 7.17
CA GLU A 71 -11.51 15.60 6.76
C GLU A 71 -11.34 16.68 5.69
N SER A 72 -12.26 16.72 4.71
CA SER A 72 -12.28 17.76 3.66
C SER A 72 -12.44 19.18 4.22
N GLU A 73 -13.19 19.34 5.32
CA GLU A 73 -13.34 20.62 6.03
C GLU A 73 -12.04 21.06 6.72
N LYS A 74 -11.25 20.11 7.24
CA LYS A 74 -9.96 20.37 7.90
C LYS A 74 -8.84 20.68 6.90
N VAL A 75 -8.80 19.96 5.79
CA VAL A 75 -7.83 20.20 4.70
C VAL A 75 -8.01 21.59 4.07
N GLY A 76 -9.21 22.18 4.16
CA GLY A 76 -9.47 23.56 3.74
C GLY A 76 -8.91 24.65 4.67
N ASN A 77 -8.54 24.31 5.92
CA ASN A 77 -8.13 25.29 6.94
C ASN A 77 -6.65 25.15 7.36
N GLU A 78 -6.02 23.99 7.16
CA GLU A 78 -4.65 23.73 7.62
C GLU A 78 -3.78 23.15 6.49
N GLY A 79 -3.01 24.02 5.83
CA GLY A 79 -2.01 23.66 4.83
C GLY A 79 -0.72 23.09 5.44
N GLY A 80 -0.82 22.20 6.43
CA GLY A 80 0.35 21.65 7.12
C GLY A 80 0.10 20.26 7.67
N GLU A 81 0.99 19.33 7.31
CA GLU A 81 1.40 18.21 8.17
C GLU A 81 0.31 17.16 8.43
N GLY A 82 -0.08 16.47 7.36
CA GLY A 82 -0.94 15.29 7.43
C GLY A 82 -0.22 14.10 8.08
N GLU A 83 -0.12 14.10 9.41
CA GLU A 83 0.24 12.94 10.22
C GLU A 83 -0.79 11.82 10.01
N GLY A 84 -0.63 11.02 8.95
CA GLY A 84 -1.14 9.66 8.70
C GLY A 84 -2.41 9.17 9.42
N LYS A 85 -3.41 9.99 9.71
CA LYS A 85 -4.53 9.64 10.60
C LYS A 85 -5.64 8.94 9.82
N GLY A 86 -5.27 7.92 9.04
CA GLY A 86 -6.19 7.17 8.19
C GLY A 86 -6.06 5.67 8.37
N TRP A 87 -6.89 4.92 7.63
CA TRP A 87 -6.88 3.45 7.60
C TRP A 87 -5.48 2.83 7.37
N LEU A 88 -4.55 3.57 6.74
CA LEU A 88 -3.18 3.16 6.48
C LEU A 88 -2.36 2.95 7.77
N ASN A 89 -2.68 3.64 8.86
CA ASN A 89 -2.04 3.43 10.16
C ASN A 89 -2.82 2.44 11.05
N SER A 90 -3.84 1.76 10.50
CA SER A 90 -4.53 0.68 11.19
C SER A 90 -3.69 -0.60 11.21
N LYS A 91 -3.84 -1.41 12.28
CA LYS A 91 -3.25 -2.75 12.39
C LYS A 91 -3.64 -3.70 11.24
N TRP A 92 -4.69 -3.35 10.49
CA TRP A 92 -5.23 -4.13 9.38
C TRP A 92 -4.70 -3.65 8.03
N SER A 93 -3.85 -2.63 7.99
CA SER A 93 -3.24 -2.16 6.75
C SER A 93 -1.93 -2.90 6.47
N PRO A 94 -1.74 -3.45 5.26
CA PRO A 94 -0.46 -4.04 4.85
C PRO A 94 0.60 -2.98 4.53
N VAL A 95 0.21 -1.70 4.46
CA VAL A 95 1.08 -0.57 4.13
C VAL A 95 0.89 0.56 5.14
N LYS A 96 1.97 1.20 5.57
CA LYS A 96 1.95 2.29 6.56
C LYS A 96 2.19 3.63 5.85
N ALA A 97 1.53 4.68 6.31
CA ALA A 97 1.89 6.05 5.93
C ALA A 97 3.15 6.47 6.69
N LEU A 98 4.16 6.96 5.97
CA LEU A 98 5.40 7.48 6.56
C LEU A 98 5.42 9.00 6.41
N SER A 99 5.98 9.68 7.42
CA SER A 99 6.38 11.08 7.28
C SER A 99 7.67 11.18 6.43
N ASP A 100 7.94 12.37 5.91
CA ASP A 100 9.12 12.63 5.09
C ASP A 100 10.42 12.37 5.89
N GLU A 101 10.42 12.65 7.19
CA GLU A 101 11.53 12.37 8.10
C GLU A 101 11.72 10.87 8.33
N GLU A 102 10.62 10.12 8.53
CA GLU A 102 10.67 8.67 8.72
C GLU A 102 11.18 7.99 7.44
N TYR A 103 10.73 8.46 6.27
CA TYR A 103 11.22 7.98 4.98
C TYR A 103 12.70 8.30 4.79
N GLY A 104 13.12 9.52 5.10
CA GLY A 104 14.52 9.96 5.04
C GLY A 104 15.43 9.06 5.88
N ARG A 105 15.04 8.77 7.13
CA ARG A 105 15.80 7.89 8.03
C ARG A 105 15.97 6.48 7.48
N ILE A 106 14.90 5.91 6.91
CA ILE A 106 14.97 4.57 6.30
C ILE A 106 15.91 4.61 5.10
N LEU A 107 15.84 5.65 4.27
CA LEU A 107 16.68 5.76 3.09
C LEU A 107 18.17 5.84 3.46
N GLU A 108 18.50 6.59 4.50
CA GLU A 108 19.86 6.69 5.05
C GLU A 108 20.35 5.34 5.59
N GLU A 109 19.52 4.62 6.36
CA GLU A 109 19.86 3.28 6.88
C GLU A 109 20.14 2.29 5.73
N ARG A 110 19.32 2.31 4.68
CA ARG A 110 19.49 1.45 3.50
C ARG A 110 20.77 1.79 2.74
N LEU A 111 21.07 3.08 2.57
CA LEU A 111 22.28 3.54 1.90
C LEU A 111 23.53 3.09 2.66
N LEU A 112 23.53 3.21 3.99
CA LEU A 112 24.64 2.77 4.83
C LEU A 112 24.87 1.26 4.71
N ARG A 113 23.80 0.45 4.73
CA ARG A 113 23.89 -1.00 4.53
C ARG A 113 24.48 -1.35 3.17
N VAL A 114 24.00 -0.72 2.10
CA VAL A 114 24.52 -0.98 0.74
C VAL A 114 25.99 -0.62 0.64
N ASN A 115 26.42 0.51 1.22
CA ASN A 115 27.83 0.90 1.24
C ASN A 115 28.71 -0.12 2.00
N ALA A 116 28.21 -0.67 3.11
CA ALA A 116 28.92 -1.72 3.83
C ALA A 116 29.01 -3.03 3.01
N GLU A 117 27.94 -3.41 2.32
CA GLU A 117 27.93 -4.57 1.43
C GLU A 117 28.91 -4.39 0.25
N ILE A 118 29.00 -3.18 -0.32
CA ILE A 118 29.99 -2.85 -1.36
C ILE A 118 31.41 -3.01 -0.85
N ALA A 119 31.73 -2.50 0.35
CA ALA A 119 33.07 -2.61 0.92
C ALA A 119 33.50 -4.08 1.13
N ILE A 120 32.59 -4.93 1.58
CA ILE A 120 32.83 -6.38 1.70
C ILE A 120 33.04 -7.00 0.31
N LEU A 121 32.24 -6.59 -0.68
CA LEU A 121 32.37 -7.07 -2.05
C LEU A 121 33.74 -6.70 -2.65
N ASP A 122 34.21 -5.47 -2.43
CA ASP A 122 35.51 -5.01 -2.89
C ASP A 122 36.66 -5.84 -2.28
N GLU A 123 36.58 -6.18 -1.00
CA GLU A 123 37.53 -7.08 -0.35
C GLU A 123 37.51 -8.48 -0.99
N SER A 124 36.32 -9.02 -1.27
CA SER A 124 36.16 -10.33 -1.93
C SER A 124 36.73 -10.35 -3.35
N ILE A 125 36.51 -9.28 -4.13
CA ILE A 125 37.05 -9.12 -5.48
C ILE A 125 38.58 -9.04 -5.42
N ALA A 126 39.13 -8.26 -4.49
CA ALA A 126 40.57 -8.15 -4.29
C ALA A 126 41.21 -9.50 -3.90
N ALA A 127 40.55 -10.29 -3.06
CA ALA A 127 41.01 -11.63 -2.68
C ALA A 127 41.05 -12.57 -3.90
N VAL A 128 39.95 -12.65 -4.67
CA VAL A 128 39.88 -13.48 -5.89
C VAL A 128 40.93 -13.04 -6.92
N ALA A 129 41.14 -11.73 -7.09
CA ALA A 129 42.16 -11.21 -7.99
C ALA A 129 43.58 -11.61 -7.56
N LYS A 130 43.88 -11.59 -6.25
CA LYS A 130 45.17 -12.06 -5.70
C LYS A 130 45.38 -13.55 -5.92
N ASP A 131 44.35 -14.36 -5.70
CA ASP A 131 44.42 -15.82 -5.92
C ASP A 131 44.61 -16.17 -7.41
N ALA A 132 43.96 -15.41 -8.31
CA ALA A 132 44.15 -15.53 -9.76
C ALA A 132 45.55 -15.12 -10.22
N MET A 133 46.18 -14.15 -9.55
CA MET A 133 47.59 -13.78 -9.82
C MET A 133 48.55 -14.87 -9.32
N LYS A 134 48.32 -15.41 -8.11
CA LYS A 134 49.17 -16.44 -7.52
C LYS A 134 49.19 -17.74 -8.35
N THR A 135 48.03 -18.16 -8.86
CA THR A 135 47.91 -19.32 -9.75
C THR A 135 48.59 -19.12 -11.12
N LYS A 136 48.65 -17.88 -11.63
CA LYS A 136 49.42 -17.56 -12.85
C LYS A 136 50.94 -17.63 -12.63
N ASP A 137 51.43 -17.15 -11.49
CA ASP A 137 52.87 -17.24 -11.17
C ASP A 137 53.34 -18.69 -10.95
N GLU A 138 52.52 -19.53 -10.31
CA GLU A 138 52.82 -20.94 -10.11
C GLU A 138 52.86 -21.74 -11.44
N THR A 139 51.96 -21.44 -12.38
CA THR A 139 51.94 -22.07 -13.71
C THR A 139 53.07 -21.58 -14.63
N ALA A 140 53.51 -20.32 -14.51
CA ALA A 140 54.66 -19.80 -15.24
C ALA A 140 56.01 -20.38 -14.74
N THR A 141 56.10 -20.72 -13.45
CA THR A 141 57.34 -21.23 -12.83
C THR A 141 57.47 -22.76 -12.96
N GLY A 142 56.35 -23.49 -13.06
CA GLY A 142 56.33 -24.96 -13.23
C GLY A 142 56.69 -25.49 -14.63
N GLY A 143 56.74 -24.63 -15.67
CA GLY A 143 57.05 -25.02 -17.05
C GLY A 143 58.54 -25.11 -17.41
N LYS A 144 59.45 -24.86 -16.45
CA LYS A 144 60.90 -25.05 -16.62
C LYS A 144 61.36 -26.29 -15.85
N LYS A 145 61.08 -27.49 -16.36
CA LYS A 145 61.83 -28.72 -16.04
C LYS A 145 61.92 -29.60 -17.27
#